data_AF-A0A8I1R3T9-F1
#
_entry.id   AF-A0A8I1R3T9-F1
#
_cell.length_a   1.000
_cell.length_b   1.000
_cell.length_c   1.000
_cell.angle_alpha   90.00
_cell.angle_beta   90.00
_cell.angle_gamma   90.00
#
_symmetry.space_group_name_H-M   'P 1'
#
loop_
_entity.id
_entity.type
_entity.pdbx_description
1 polymer ?
#
loop_
_entity_poly.entity_id
_entity_poly.type
_entity_poly.pdbx_seq_one_letter_code
_entity_poly.pdbx_strand_id
1 'polypeptide(L)'
;MAKKTPEQLAREFEGRKAKGLAKGGAAFWPNILANAVLKLTAAREAITPEALIALVEREGESADVQVRAGAAEAVARLKQAIAKGA
;
A
#
# COMPACT_ATOMS: atom_id res chain seq x y z
N MET A 1 -23.92 7.60 2.15
CA MET A 1 -22.95 7.72 3.26
C MET A 1 -22.43 9.16 3.27
N ALA A 2 -22.38 9.83 4.42
CA ALA A 2 -21.84 11.19 4.51
C ALA A 2 -20.35 11.21 4.10
N LYS A 3 -19.96 12.13 3.22
CA LYS A 3 -18.56 12.33 2.84
C LYS A 3 -17.82 12.94 4.03
N LYS A 4 -16.67 12.37 4.38
CA LYS A 4 -15.80 12.87 5.46
C LYS A 4 -15.25 14.25 5.10
N THR A 5 -15.03 15.08 6.12
CA THR A 5 -14.38 16.38 5.94
C THR A 5 -12.88 16.21 5.69
N PRO A 6 -12.20 17.20 5.07
CA PRO A 6 -10.75 17.18 4.91
C PRO A 6 -9.98 16.96 6.23
N GLU A 7 -10.45 17.53 7.34
CA GLU A 7 -9.82 17.39 8.65
C GLU A 7 -9.95 15.96 9.20
N GLN A 8 -11.10 15.31 8.97
CA GLN A 8 -11.31 13.92 9.34
C GLN A 8 -10.39 12.98 8.54
N LEU A 9 -10.19 13.27 7.26
CA LEU A 9 -9.26 12.53 6.41
C LEU A 9 -7.80 12.72 6.86
N ALA A 10 -7.41 13.96 7.18
CA ALA A 10 -6.06 14.27 7.68
C ALA A 10 -5.75 13.56 9.01
N ARG A 11 -6.71 13.56 9.95
CA ARG A 11 -6.54 12.88 11.25
C ARG A 11 -6.43 11.36 11.10
N GLU A 12 -7.18 10.76 10.18
CA GLU A 12 -6.99 9.34 9.84
C GLU A 12 -5.64 9.06 9.21
N PHE A 13 -5.17 9.95 8.33
CA PHE A 13 -3.87 9.81 7.70
C PHE A 13 -2.73 9.85 8.72
N GLU A 14 -2.74 10.82 9.64
CA GLU A 14 -1.75 10.91 10.72
C GLU A 14 -1.83 9.70 11.67
N GLY A 15 -3.03 9.21 12.01
CA GLY A 15 -3.19 7.98 12.79
C GLY A 15 -2.63 6.74 12.08
N ARG A 16 -2.80 6.65 10.75
CA ARG A 16 -2.22 5.57 9.93
C ARG A 16 -0.70 5.69 9.85
N LYS A 17 -0.16 6.90 9.71
CA LYS A 17 1.28 7.18 9.70
C LYS A 17 1.94 6.79 11.03
N ALA A 18 1.35 7.14 12.17
CA ALA A 18 1.83 6.74 13.49
C ALA A 18 1.83 5.20 13.66
N LYS A 19 0.78 4.53 13.18
CA LYS A 19 0.72 3.05 13.12
C LYS A 19 1.80 2.47 12.20
N GLY A 20 2.14 3.17 11.12
CA GLY A 20 3.22 2.80 10.21
C GLY A 20 4.60 2.88 10.86
N LEU A 21 4.88 3.96 11.61
CA LEU A 21 6.11 4.07 12.41
C LEU A 21 6.23 2.94 13.43
N ALA A 22 5.14 2.61 14.13
CA ALA A 22 5.14 1.54 15.14
C ALA A 22 5.37 0.13 14.55
N LYS A 23 5.00 -0.09 13.27
CA LYS A 23 5.25 -1.35 12.55
C LYS A 23 6.63 -1.41 11.89
N GLY A 24 7.53 -0.46 12.15
CA GLY A 24 8.85 -0.41 11.52
C GLY A 24 8.84 0.19 10.12
N GLY A 25 7.92 1.11 9.82
CA GLY A 25 7.89 1.98 8.64
C GLY A 25 7.72 1.24 7.30
N ALA A 26 8.74 0.48 6.91
CA ALA A 26 8.81 -0.32 5.70
C ALA A 26 7.77 -1.44 5.63
N ALA A 27 7.39 -2.05 6.77
CA ALA A 27 6.40 -3.13 6.80
C ALA A 27 4.93 -2.66 6.79
N PHE A 28 4.67 -1.35 6.78
CA PHE A 28 3.32 -0.82 6.73
C PHE A 28 2.79 -0.83 5.29
N TRP A 29 1.70 -1.56 5.04
CA TRP A 29 1.18 -1.80 3.68
C TRP A 29 0.97 -0.52 2.83
N PRO A 30 0.54 0.65 3.35
CA PRO A 30 0.46 1.86 2.54
C PRO A 30 1.83 2.36 2.07
N ASN A 31 2.88 2.21 2.88
CA ASN A 31 4.23 2.58 2.49
C ASN A 31 4.78 1.63 1.41
N ILE A 32 4.43 0.34 1.50
CA ILE A 32 4.77 -0.65 0.45
C ILE A 32 4.13 -0.26 -0.88
N LEU A 33 2.85 0.11 -0.89
CA LEU A 33 2.17 0.59 -2.09
C LEU A 33 2.75 1.91 -2.60
N ALA A 34 3.05 2.86 -1.72
CA ALA A 34 3.68 4.13 -2.11
C ALA A 34 5.04 3.88 -2.78
N ASN A 35 5.87 3.00 -2.20
CA ASN A 35 7.15 2.63 -2.79
C ASN A 35 7.00 1.92 -4.13
N ALA A 36 6.02 1.03 -4.28
CA ALA A 36 5.73 0.36 -5.55
C ALA A 36 5.35 1.37 -6.66
N VAL A 37 4.50 2.35 -6.35
CA VAL A 37 4.14 3.44 -7.26
C VAL A 37 5.38 4.24 -7.68
N LEU A 38 6.24 4.62 -6.72
CA LEU A 38 7.46 5.38 -7.01
C LEU A 38 8.43 4.59 -7.92
N LYS A 39 8.55 3.28 -7.71
CA LYS A 39 9.39 2.39 -8.54
C LYS A 39 8.87 2.27 -9.97
N LEU A 40 7.57 2.03 -10.16
CA LEU A 40 6.96 2.00 -11.50
C LEU A 40 7.11 3.35 -12.21
N THR A 41 6.92 4.45 -11.48
CA THR A 41 7.12 5.81 -12.01
C THR A 41 8.56 6.02 -12.47
N ALA A 42 9.55 5.65 -11.66
CA ALA A 42 10.97 5.77 -12.01
C ALA A 42 11.34 4.91 -13.22
N ALA A 43 10.74 3.73 -13.35
CA ALA A 43 10.89 2.83 -14.49
C ALA A 43 10.12 3.29 -15.75
N ARG A 44 9.29 4.34 -15.65
CA ARG A 44 8.36 4.79 -16.69
C ARG A 44 7.39 3.69 -17.13
N GLU A 45 7.00 2.82 -16.20
CA GLU A 45 6.01 1.77 -16.41
C GLU A 45 4.60 2.26 -16.08
N ALA A 46 3.58 1.55 -16.59
CA ALA A 46 2.19 1.85 -16.29
C ALA A 46 1.86 1.50 -14.83
N ILE A 47 1.16 2.40 -14.14
CA ILE A 47 0.69 2.18 -12.77
C ILE A 47 -0.73 1.61 -12.82
N THR A 48 -0.84 0.32 -13.08
CA THR A 48 -2.12 -0.41 -13.03
C THR A 48 -2.21 -1.28 -11.76
N PRO A 49 -3.42 -1.70 -11.34
CA PRO A 49 -3.55 -2.62 -10.21
C PRO A 49 -2.76 -3.93 -10.41
N GLU A 50 -2.73 -4.46 -11.63
CA GLU A 50 -1.99 -5.68 -11.99
C GLU A 50 -0.48 -5.46 -11.86
N ALA A 51 0.04 -4.33 -12.36
CA ALA A 51 1.46 -3.98 -12.25
C ALA A 51 1.88 -3.79 -10.79
N LEU A 52 1.03 -3.16 -9.97
CA LEU A 52 1.26 -2.99 -8.53
C LEU A 52 1.26 -4.32 -7.80
N ILE A 53 0.29 -5.20 -8.08
CA ILE A 53 0.23 -6.55 -7.49
C ILE A 53 1.49 -7.34 -7.84
N ALA A 54 1.86 -7.41 -9.11
CA ALA A 54 3.02 -8.16 -9.57
C ALA A 54 4.32 -7.66 -8.94
N LEU A 55 4.51 -6.34 -8.86
CA LEU A 55 5.69 -5.74 -8.24
C LEU A 55 5.76 -6.04 -6.73
N VAL A 56 4.65 -5.87 -6.01
CA VAL A 56 4.60 -6.08 -4.56
C VAL A 56 4.76 -7.57 -4.21
N GLU A 57 4.16 -8.49 -4.98
CA GLU A 57 4.34 -9.93 -4.79
C GLU A 57 5.83 -10.32 -4.98
N ARG A 58 6.45 -9.88 -6.09
CA ARG A 58 7.87 -10.15 -6.37
C ARG A 58 8.81 -9.64 -5.28
N GLU A 59 8.61 -8.41 -4.80
CA GLU A 59 9.49 -7.83 -3.79
C GLU A 59 9.26 -8.43 -2.39
N GLY A 60 8.01 -8.75 -2.06
CA GLY A 60 7.64 -9.34 -0.76
C GLY A 60 8.23 -10.73 -0.53
N GLU A 61 8.45 -11.53 -1.58
CA GLU A 61 9.08 -12.85 -1.48
C GLU A 61 10.51 -12.77 -0.92
N SER A 62 11.27 -11.79 -1.39
CA SER A 62 12.67 -11.54 -1.02
C SER A 62 12.86 -10.79 0.30
N ALA A 63 11.77 -10.25 0.85
CA ALA A 63 11.80 -9.40 2.04
C ALA A 63 11.78 -10.22 3.34
N ASP A 64 12.18 -9.55 4.44
CA ASP A 64 12.04 -10.09 5.78
C ASP A 64 10.56 -10.36 6.14
N VAL A 65 10.35 -11.12 7.20
CA VAL A 65 9.02 -11.60 7.61
C VAL A 65 8.01 -10.47 7.85
N GLN A 66 8.44 -9.31 8.38
CA GLN A 66 7.54 -8.21 8.69
C GLN A 66 7.12 -7.49 7.39
N VAL A 67 8.07 -7.22 6.51
CA VAL A 67 7.79 -6.58 5.21
C VAL A 67 6.95 -7.50 4.31
N ARG A 68 7.21 -8.82 4.33
CA ARG A 68 6.39 -9.80 3.61
C ARG A 68 4.94 -9.81 4.07
N ALA A 69 4.69 -9.71 5.37
CA ALA A 69 3.33 -9.62 5.91
C ALA A 69 2.63 -8.32 5.45
N GLY A 70 3.35 -7.20 5.41
CA GLY A 70 2.85 -5.94 4.86
C GLY A 70 2.53 -6.03 3.37
N ALA A 71 3.37 -6.71 2.59
CA ALA A 71 3.18 -6.91 1.15
C ALA A 71 1.94 -7.77 0.87
N ALA A 72 1.75 -8.85 1.63
CA ALA A 72 0.55 -9.68 1.56
C ALA A 72 -0.73 -8.88 1.88
N GLU A 73 -0.69 -8.02 2.92
CA GLU A 73 -1.81 -7.13 3.22
C GLU A 73 -2.08 -6.14 2.07
N ALA A 74 -1.05 -5.52 1.50
CA ALA A 74 -1.19 -4.60 0.36
C ALA A 74 -1.88 -5.27 -0.85
N VAL A 75 -1.43 -6.47 -1.21
CA VAL A 75 -1.99 -7.27 -2.32
C VAL A 75 -3.44 -7.62 -2.07
N ALA A 76 -3.77 -8.09 -0.86
CA ALA A 76 -5.14 -8.43 -0.50
C ALA A 76 -6.08 -7.21 -0.59
N ARG A 77 -5.61 -6.03 -0.17
CA ARG A 77 -6.38 -4.78 -0.27
C ARG A 77 -6.62 -4.34 -1.71
N LEU A 78 -5.60 -4.45 -2.58
CA LEU A 78 -5.75 -4.17 -4.01
C LEU A 78 -6.77 -5.12 -4.66
N LYS A 79 -6.63 -6.43 -4.43
CA LYS A 79 -7.59 -7.44 -4.94
C LYS A 79 -9.01 -7.16 -4.45
N GLN A 80 -9.18 -6.79 -3.18
CA GLN A 80 -10.48 -6.40 -2.62
C GLN A 80 -11.05 -5.14 -3.29
N ALA A 81 -10.22 -4.13 -3.56
CA ALA A 81 -10.65 -2.89 -4.21
C ALA A 81 -11.11 -3.16 -5.65
N ILE A 82 -10.36 -3.96 -6.40
CA ILE A 82 -10.72 -4.40 -7.77
C ILE A 82 -12.06 -5.15 -7.75
N ALA A 83 -12.21 -6.13 -6.85
CA ALA A 83 -13.43 -6.93 -6.76
C ALA A 83 -14.68 -6.12 -6.39
N LYS A 84 -14.51 -4.99 -5.70
CA LYS A 84 -15.60 -4.07 -5.37
C LYS A 84 -15.97 -3.13 -6.51
N GLY A 85 -15.24 -3.15 -7.63
CA GLY A 85 -15.54 -2.38 -8.84
C GLY A 85 -15.24 -0.88 -8.77
N ALA A 86 -15.04 -0.34 -7.56
CA ALA A 86 -15.03 1.10 -7.24
C ALA A 86 -16.31 1.84 -7.68
#